data_AF-A0A1Q3BQN3-F1
#
_entry.id   AF-A0A1Q3BQN3-F1
#
_cell.length_a   1.000
_cell.length_b   1.000
_cell.length_c   1.000
_cell.angle_alpha   90.00
_cell.angle_beta   90.00
_cell.angle_gamma   90.00
#
_symmetry.space_group_name_H-M   'P 1'
#
loop_
_entity.id
_entity.type
_entity.pdbx_description
1 polymer ?
#
loop_
_entity_poly.entity_id
_entity_poly.type
_entity_poly.pdbx_seq_one_letter_code
_entity_poly.pdbx_strand_id
1 'polypeptide(L)'
;TTLTLFIWALLISHGFSLTCSSQTFTNNNLYTHCLDLPTLTSYLHFTYDESNTTLSITFIATPSKSNGWIAWAINPTRTGRVGAQSLVAYKDSSTAAMTVKTYNISLYSSVVQSKLDFRVWDFREEEMSDGSMMILGKVKVPMELVVKGTMNQIW
;
A
#
# COMPACT_ATOMS: atom_id res chain seq x y z
N THR A 1 -23.07 -41.02 43.93
CA THR A 1 -23.22 -39.56 43.84
C THR A 1 -22.10 -39.01 42.98
N THR A 2 -22.39 -38.75 41.71
CA THR A 2 -21.41 -38.31 40.68
C THR A 2 -21.37 -36.79 40.64
N LEU A 3 -20.21 -36.19 40.89
CA LEU A 3 -19.99 -34.74 40.80
C LEU A 3 -19.48 -34.39 39.40
N THR A 4 -20.31 -33.73 38.60
CA THR A 4 -20.02 -33.29 37.23
C THR A 4 -19.12 -32.05 37.25
N LEU A 5 -17.94 -32.15 36.61
CA LEU A 5 -17.01 -31.04 36.42
C LEU A 5 -17.47 -30.21 35.21
N PHE A 6 -17.96 -28.99 35.44
CA PHE A 6 -18.28 -28.04 34.36
C PHE A 6 -16.98 -27.46 33.77
N ILE A 7 -16.62 -27.87 32.56
CA ILE A 7 -15.54 -27.25 31.78
C ILE A 7 -16.11 -25.96 31.17
N TRP A 8 -15.77 -24.82 31.76
CA TRP A 8 -15.91 -23.52 31.12
C TRP A 8 -14.91 -23.43 29.97
N ALA A 9 -15.40 -23.60 28.74
CA ALA A 9 -14.63 -23.29 27.54
C ALA A 9 -14.40 -21.78 27.48
N LEU A 10 -13.18 -21.35 27.79
CA LEU A 10 -12.69 -20.00 27.50
C LEU A 10 -12.76 -19.78 25.98
N LEU A 11 -13.73 -19.00 25.52
CA LEU A 11 -13.73 -18.43 24.19
C LEU A 11 -12.59 -17.39 24.13
N ILE A 12 -11.38 -17.84 23.81
CA ILE A 12 -10.27 -16.94 23.48
C ILE A 12 -10.63 -16.31 22.14
N SER A 13 -11.22 -15.12 22.17
CA SER A 13 -11.33 -14.27 21.01
C SER A 13 -9.90 -13.92 20.58
N HIS A 14 -9.44 -14.54 19.49
CA HIS A 14 -8.22 -14.13 18.82
C HIS A 14 -8.52 -12.79 18.14
N GLY A 15 -8.41 -11.70 18.89
CA GLY A 15 -8.34 -10.37 18.32
C GLY A 15 -7.02 -10.30 17.54
N PHE A 16 -7.09 -10.43 16.21
CA PHE A 16 -5.94 -10.12 15.36
C PHE A 16 -5.64 -8.63 15.53
N SER A 17 -4.61 -8.31 16.30
CA SER A 17 -4.08 -6.95 16.36
C SER A 17 -3.36 -6.67 15.04
N LEU A 18 -3.83 -5.67 14.31
CA LEU A 18 -3.16 -5.23 13.08
C LEU A 18 -1.85 -4.53 13.44
N THR A 19 -0.74 -5.00 12.89
CA THR A 19 0.59 -4.40 13.14
C THR A 19 0.69 -3.03 12.48
N CYS A 20 -0.01 -2.87 11.36
CA CYS A 20 -0.14 -1.64 10.62
C CYS A 20 -0.74 -0.46 11.43
N SER A 21 -1.33 -0.70 12.62
CA SER A 21 -1.81 0.39 13.48
C SER A 21 -0.71 1.07 14.31
N SER A 22 0.51 0.51 14.30
CA SER A 22 1.63 1.00 15.12
C SER A 22 2.43 2.13 14.45
N GLN A 23 2.29 2.30 13.14
CA GLN A 23 2.98 3.32 12.36
C GLN A 23 2.37 4.69 12.67
N THR A 24 3.20 5.59 13.17
CA THR A 24 2.80 6.95 13.51
C THR A 24 3.05 7.89 12.34
N PHE A 25 2.06 8.73 12.04
CA PHE A 25 2.17 9.74 10.99
C PHE A 25 2.13 11.13 11.61
N THR A 26 2.84 12.08 11.02
CA THR A 26 2.77 13.50 11.44
C THR A 26 1.34 14.06 11.35
N ASN A 27 0.46 13.40 10.59
CA ASN A 27 -0.97 13.68 10.50
C ASN A 27 -1.79 12.40 10.78
N ASN A 28 -1.89 12.01 12.05
CA ASN A 28 -2.54 10.78 12.56
C ASN A 28 -4.03 10.54 12.18
N ASN A 29 -4.66 11.41 11.37
CA ASN A 29 -6.10 11.37 11.05
C ASN A 29 -6.43 11.16 9.56
N LEU A 30 -5.49 10.71 8.73
CA LEU A 30 -5.70 10.64 7.27
C LEU A 30 -6.44 9.37 6.79
N TYR A 31 -6.34 8.25 7.50
CA TYR A 31 -6.71 6.93 6.97
C TYR A 31 -7.77 6.19 7.80
N THR A 32 -8.85 5.75 7.17
CA THR A 32 -9.93 4.97 7.80
C THR A 32 -9.68 3.47 7.79
N HIS A 33 -8.78 3.01 6.92
CA HIS A 33 -8.42 1.60 6.77
C HIS A 33 -6.92 1.40 6.79
N CYS A 34 -6.53 0.19 7.19
CA CYS A 34 -5.16 -0.22 7.33
C CYS A 34 -5.05 -1.73 7.07
N LEU A 35 -4.00 -2.16 6.37
CA LEU A 35 -3.74 -3.55 6.01
C LEU A 35 -2.29 -3.93 6.28
N ASP A 36 -2.09 -5.05 6.98
CA ASP A 36 -0.83 -5.79 6.98
C ASP A 36 -0.73 -6.57 5.67
N LEU A 37 0.25 -6.27 4.83
CA LEU A 37 0.46 -7.00 3.58
C LEU A 37 1.33 -8.24 3.86
N PRO A 38 1.05 -9.38 3.19
CA PRO A 38 1.62 -10.68 3.55
C PRO A 38 3.13 -10.82 3.31
N THR A 39 3.78 -9.88 2.63
CA THR A 39 5.18 -9.96 2.25
C THR A 39 5.88 -8.62 2.40
N LEU A 40 7.22 -8.64 2.42
CA LEU A 40 8.09 -7.45 2.39
C LEU A 40 7.98 -6.52 3.60
N THR A 41 7.45 -7.01 4.73
CA THR A 41 7.21 -6.20 5.95
C THR A 41 6.53 -4.89 5.58
N SER A 42 5.40 -5.00 4.87
CA SER A 42 4.76 -3.87 4.21
C SER A 42 3.33 -3.66 4.69
N TYR A 43 2.92 -2.40 4.63
CA TYR A 43 1.67 -1.92 5.20
C TYR A 43 1.01 -0.96 4.23
N LEU A 44 -0.32 -1.01 4.15
CA LEU A 44 -1.10 -0.06 3.37
C LEU A 44 -2.16 0.59 4.26
N HIS A 45 -2.09 1.90 4.38
CA HIS A 45 -3.14 2.72 4.95
C HIS A 45 -3.89 3.40 3.82
N PHE A 46 -5.22 3.45 3.90
CA PHE A 46 -6.02 4.09 2.88
C PHE A 46 -7.37 4.61 3.37
N THR A 47 -7.89 5.59 2.63
CA THR A 47 -9.27 6.07 2.72
C THR A 47 -9.78 6.23 1.30
N TYR A 48 -10.99 5.74 1.05
CA TYR A 48 -11.68 5.95 -0.22
C TYR A 48 -12.80 6.99 -0.04
N ASP A 49 -12.75 8.04 -0.86
CA ASP A 49 -13.81 9.04 -0.97
C ASP A 49 -14.68 8.69 -2.18
N GLU A 50 -15.86 8.15 -1.92
CA GLU A 50 -16.82 7.73 -2.95
C GLU A 50 -17.34 8.93 -3.78
N SER A 51 -17.44 10.11 -3.17
CA SER A 51 -18.05 11.30 -3.80
C SER A 51 -17.28 11.78 -5.02
N ASN A 52 -15.96 11.57 -5.01
CA ASN A 52 -15.05 11.97 -6.08
C ASN A 52 -14.16 10.82 -6.56
N THR A 53 -14.46 9.58 -6.16
CA THR A 53 -13.74 8.34 -6.48
C THR A 53 -12.22 8.45 -6.26
N THR A 54 -11.80 9.07 -5.17
CA THR A 54 -10.39 9.24 -4.82
C THR A 54 -9.96 8.24 -3.75
N LEU A 55 -8.87 7.54 -4.00
CA LEU A 55 -8.18 6.74 -3.01
C LEU A 55 -6.97 7.54 -2.49
N SER A 56 -6.98 7.89 -1.21
CA SER A 56 -5.78 8.38 -0.53
C SER A 56 -5.04 7.18 0.05
N ILE A 57 -3.74 7.08 -0.18
CA ILE A 57 -2.91 5.97 0.33
C ILE A 57 -1.69 6.45 1.09
N THR A 58 -1.22 5.59 1.99
CA THR A 58 0.15 5.54 2.47
C THR A 58 0.61 4.09 2.40
N PHE A 59 1.57 3.81 1.52
CA PHE A 59 2.22 2.53 1.41
C PHE A 59 3.59 2.59 2.07
N ILE A 60 3.88 1.64 2.95
CA ILE A 60 5.13 1.56 3.71
C ILE A 60 5.74 0.19 3.45
N ALA A 61 7.04 0.14 3.17
CA ALA A 61 7.76 -1.11 3.06
C ALA A 61 9.24 -0.91 3.36
N THR A 62 9.90 -1.95 3.86
CA THR A 62 11.36 -1.98 3.94
C THR A 62 11.92 -2.43 2.58
N PRO A 63 12.81 -1.65 1.93
CA PRO A 63 13.45 -2.07 0.69
C PRO A 63 14.21 -3.39 0.88
N SER A 64 14.16 -4.26 -0.13
CA SER A 64 14.83 -5.57 -0.07
C SER A 64 16.36 -5.51 0.04
N LYS A 65 16.97 -4.36 -0.29
CA LYS A 65 18.41 -4.10 -0.25
C LYS A 65 18.66 -2.65 0.14
N SER A 66 19.86 -2.38 0.67
CA SER A 66 20.36 -1.01 0.82
C SER A 66 20.35 -0.28 -0.53
N ASN A 67 19.91 1.00 -0.53
CA ASN A 67 19.66 1.79 -1.73
C ASN A 67 18.66 1.14 -2.72
N GLY A 68 17.81 0.25 -2.21
CA GLY A 68 16.73 -0.35 -2.97
C GLY A 68 15.56 0.61 -3.20
N TRP A 69 14.46 0.04 -3.64
CA TRP A 69 13.22 0.75 -3.92
C TRP A 69 12.04 -0.02 -3.35
N ILE A 70 10.93 0.69 -3.20
CA ILE A 70 9.62 0.11 -2.88
C ILE A 70 8.63 0.55 -3.96
N ALA A 71 7.59 -0.26 -4.18
CA ALA A 71 6.59 0.06 -5.17
C ALA A 71 5.20 -0.35 -4.71
N TRP A 72 4.22 0.45 -5.09
CA TRP A 72 2.81 0.10 -5.02
C TRP A 72 2.15 0.45 -6.34
N ALA A 73 1.30 -0.45 -6.83
CA ALA A 73 0.72 -0.34 -8.16
C ALA A 73 -0.73 -0.79 -8.20
N ILE A 74 -1.48 -0.24 -9.15
CA ILE A 74 -2.83 -0.68 -9.50
C ILE A 74 -2.82 -1.26 -10.90
N ASN A 75 -3.46 -2.41 -11.09
CA ASN A 75 -3.78 -2.92 -12.41
C ASN A 75 -5.29 -2.78 -12.69
N PRO A 76 -5.70 -1.81 -13.52
CA PRO A 76 -7.12 -1.56 -13.79
C PRO A 76 -7.79 -2.68 -14.58
N THR A 77 -7.02 -3.49 -15.30
CA THR A 77 -7.57 -4.45 -16.29
C THR A 77 -7.62 -5.88 -15.79
N ARG A 78 -6.65 -6.32 -14.98
CA ARG A 78 -6.54 -7.72 -14.54
C ARG A 78 -5.77 -7.86 -13.23
N THR A 79 -5.79 -9.06 -12.67
CA THR A 79 -4.87 -9.44 -11.61
C THR A 79 -3.46 -9.67 -12.17
N GLY A 80 -2.43 -9.36 -11.39
CA GLY A 80 -1.02 -9.55 -11.75
C GLY A 80 -0.31 -8.30 -12.29
N ARG A 81 0.98 -8.47 -12.58
CA ARG A 81 1.92 -7.36 -12.84
C ARG A 81 1.80 -6.72 -14.22
N VAL A 82 1.41 -7.46 -15.26
CA VAL A 82 1.37 -6.91 -16.62
C VAL A 82 0.15 -6.02 -16.81
N GLY A 83 0.36 -4.77 -17.18
CA GLY A 83 -0.63 -3.69 -17.21
C GLY A 83 -0.73 -2.94 -15.88
N ALA A 84 0.11 -3.27 -14.88
CA ALA A 84 0.14 -2.54 -13.62
C ALA A 84 0.76 -1.16 -13.77
N GLN A 85 0.25 -0.21 -13.01
CA GLN A 85 0.61 1.19 -13.05
C GLN A 85 1.14 1.57 -11.67
N SER A 86 2.44 1.84 -11.61
CA SER A 86 3.21 1.81 -10.37
C SER A 86 3.67 3.19 -9.96
N LEU A 87 3.58 3.44 -8.65
CA LEU A 87 4.37 4.40 -7.93
C LEU A 87 5.61 3.67 -7.40
N VAL A 88 6.80 4.23 -7.61
CA VAL A 88 8.06 3.65 -7.15
C VAL A 88 8.83 4.71 -6.37
N ALA A 89 9.12 4.43 -5.10
CA ALA A 89 9.97 5.27 -4.26
C ALA A 89 11.37 4.66 -4.15
N TYR A 90 12.37 5.54 -4.22
CA TYR A 90 13.76 5.19 -4.02
C TYR A 90 14.55 6.42 -3.58
N LYS A 91 15.76 6.18 -3.04
CA LYS A 91 16.72 7.24 -2.74
C LYS A 91 17.55 7.52 -3.99
N ASP A 92 17.43 8.72 -4.53
CA ASP A 92 18.17 9.13 -5.72
C ASP A 92 19.68 9.15 -5.40
N SER A 93 20.46 8.37 -6.15
CA SER A 93 21.89 8.19 -5.85
C SER A 93 22.74 9.43 -6.12
N SER A 94 22.23 10.39 -6.90
CA SER A 94 22.96 11.61 -7.24
C SER A 94 22.72 12.74 -6.23
N THR A 95 21.51 12.80 -5.67
CA THR A 95 21.10 13.86 -4.74
C THR A 95 20.95 13.39 -3.30
N ALA A 96 20.94 12.07 -3.07
CA ALA A 96 20.60 11.41 -1.80
C ALA A 96 19.18 11.72 -1.29
N ALA A 97 18.34 12.38 -2.09
CA ALA A 97 16.96 12.68 -1.72
C ALA A 97 16.05 11.49 -2.01
N MET A 98 15.01 11.33 -1.19
CA MET A 98 13.91 10.44 -1.54
C MET A 98 13.19 10.98 -2.77
N THR A 99 12.72 10.09 -3.65
CA THR A 99 11.93 10.47 -4.82
C THR A 99 10.89 9.40 -5.13
N VAL A 100 9.69 9.84 -5.55
CA VAL A 100 8.67 8.97 -6.17
C VAL A 100 8.58 9.23 -7.68
N LYS A 101 8.56 8.16 -8.47
CA LYS A 101 8.32 8.18 -9.93
C LYS A 101 7.20 7.23 -10.33
N THR A 102 6.60 7.51 -11.49
CA THR A 102 5.52 6.70 -12.08
C THR A 102 6.04 5.82 -13.20
N TYR A 103 5.53 4.59 -13.27
CA TYR A 103 5.91 3.60 -14.28
C TYR A 103 4.69 2.82 -14.79
N ASN A 104 4.55 2.67 -16.10
CA ASN A 104 3.57 1.78 -16.71
C ASN A 104 4.24 0.45 -17.07
N ILE A 105 3.85 -0.63 -16.40
CA ILE A 105 4.39 -1.99 -16.57
C ILE A 105 3.59 -2.68 -17.69
N SER A 106 3.70 -2.16 -18.91
CA SER A 106 2.94 -2.64 -20.06
C SER A 106 3.42 -4.01 -20.56
N LEU A 107 4.73 -4.27 -20.53
CA LEU A 107 5.35 -5.55 -20.89
C LEU A 107 6.59 -5.86 -20.03
N TYR A 108 6.96 -7.14 -19.91
CA TYR A 108 8.11 -7.58 -19.10
C TYR A 108 9.47 -7.04 -19.57
N SER A 109 9.59 -6.62 -20.84
CA SER A 109 10.86 -6.27 -21.47
C SER A 109 11.28 -4.82 -21.28
N SER A 110 10.39 -3.93 -20.81
CA SER A 110 10.72 -2.52 -20.63
C SER A 110 9.90 -1.88 -19.51
N VAL A 111 10.51 -1.69 -18.34
CA VAL A 111 9.97 -0.81 -17.30
C VAL A 111 10.51 0.59 -17.59
N VAL A 112 9.68 1.42 -18.22
CA VAL A 112 10.04 2.79 -18.58
C VAL A 112 9.22 3.75 -17.72
N GLN A 113 9.88 4.77 -17.19
CA GLN A 113 9.19 5.83 -16.47
C GLN A 113 8.19 6.50 -17.41
N SER A 114 6.93 6.57 -17.00
CA SER A 114 5.87 7.14 -17.82
C SER A 114 4.77 7.71 -16.96
N LYS A 115 3.89 8.52 -17.56
CA LYS A 115 2.62 8.88 -16.93
C LYS A 115 1.76 7.63 -16.76
N LEU A 116 0.89 7.67 -15.76
CA LEU A 116 -0.13 6.63 -15.56
C LEU A 116 -1.40 6.99 -16.35
N ASP A 117 -2.18 5.99 -16.71
CA ASP A 117 -3.43 6.17 -17.47
C ASP A 117 -4.57 6.75 -16.60
N PHE A 118 -4.35 6.83 -15.29
CA PHE A 118 -5.22 7.50 -14.34
C PHE A 118 -4.49 8.60 -13.59
N ARG A 119 -5.25 9.59 -13.13
CA ARG A 119 -4.69 10.75 -12.43
C ARG A 119 -4.18 10.33 -11.06
N VAL A 120 -2.97 10.79 -10.76
CA VAL A 120 -2.28 10.58 -9.50
C VAL A 120 -1.73 11.95 -9.05
N TRP A 121 -1.89 12.33 -7.78
CA TRP A 121 -1.44 13.64 -7.26
C TRP A 121 -1.10 13.60 -5.77
N ASP A 122 -0.63 14.72 -5.23
CA ASP A 122 -0.21 14.91 -3.83
C ASP A 122 0.82 13.87 -3.34
N PHE A 123 1.76 13.45 -4.22
CA PHE A 123 2.82 12.51 -3.82
C PHE A 123 3.74 13.11 -2.78
N ARG A 124 4.06 12.29 -1.78
CA ARG A 124 5.16 12.51 -0.87
C ARG A 124 5.90 11.21 -0.63
N GLU A 125 7.16 11.37 -0.32
CA GLU A 125 8.08 10.29 -0.06
C GLU A 125 8.87 10.59 1.20
N GLU A 126 9.12 9.55 1.99
CA GLU A 126 9.85 9.68 3.24
C GLU A 126 10.66 8.41 3.50
N GLU A 127 11.84 8.60 4.08
CA GLU A 127 12.63 7.53 4.68
C GLU A 127 12.40 7.60 6.19
N MET A 128 11.91 6.50 6.77
CA MET A 128 11.60 6.39 8.19
C MET A 128 12.87 6.08 8.99
N SER A 129 12.84 6.29 10.30
CA SER A 129 13.99 6.07 11.19
C SER A 129 14.47 4.61 11.26
N ASP A 130 13.60 3.65 10.94
CA ASP A 130 13.90 2.21 10.86
C ASP A 130 14.44 1.79 9.47
N GLY A 131 14.61 2.73 8.55
CA GLY A 131 15.05 2.49 7.16
C GLY A 131 13.93 2.03 6.22
N SER A 132 12.68 1.94 6.69
CA SER A 132 11.52 1.74 5.83
C SER A 132 11.29 2.98 4.96
N MET A 133 10.74 2.77 3.77
CA MET A 133 10.34 3.83 2.86
C MET A 133 8.82 3.97 2.87
N MET A 134 8.35 5.19 2.61
CA MET A 134 6.94 5.52 2.59
C MET A 134 6.57 6.25 1.29
N ILE A 135 5.45 5.84 0.68
CA ILE A 135 4.80 6.51 -0.44
C ILE A 135 3.45 7.00 0.05
N LEU A 136 3.24 8.31 0.08
CA LEU A 136 1.92 8.91 0.22
C LEU A 136 1.45 9.43 -1.12
N GLY A 137 0.14 9.38 -1.37
CA GLY A 137 -0.44 10.02 -2.53
C GLY A 137 -1.94 9.81 -2.66
N LYS A 138 -2.50 10.43 -3.68
CA LYS A 138 -3.89 10.28 -4.07
C LYS A 138 -4.01 9.74 -5.49
N VAL A 139 -4.98 8.86 -5.67
CA VAL A 139 -5.27 8.19 -6.94
C VAL A 139 -6.73 8.39 -7.29
N LYS A 140 -6.99 8.80 -8.54
CA LYS A 140 -8.32 8.76 -9.12
C LYS A 140 -8.57 7.31 -9.50
N VAL A 141 -9.45 6.62 -8.78
CA VAL A 141 -9.71 5.20 -9.01
C VAL A 141 -10.27 5.03 -10.43
N PRO A 142 -9.66 4.19 -11.29
CA PRO A 142 -10.17 3.88 -12.62
C PRO A 142 -11.60 3.37 -12.58
N MET A 143 -12.44 3.79 -13.54
CA MET A 143 -13.87 3.51 -13.53
C MET A 143 -14.17 2.01 -13.56
N GLU A 144 -13.33 1.23 -14.24
CA GLU A 144 -13.42 -0.22 -14.32
C GLU A 144 -13.34 -0.87 -12.92
N LEU A 145 -12.51 -0.33 -12.03
CA LEU A 145 -12.36 -0.81 -10.66
C LEU A 145 -13.48 -0.30 -9.76
N VAL A 146 -13.99 0.91 -9.99
CA VAL A 146 -15.18 1.45 -9.29
C VAL A 146 -16.38 0.55 -9.56
N VAL A 147 -16.67 0.23 -10.84
CA VAL A 147 -17.78 -0.65 -11.23
C VAL A 147 -17.62 -2.05 -10.65
N LYS A 148 -16.39 -2.57 -10.61
CA LYS A 148 -16.09 -3.89 -10.03
C LYS A 148 -16.21 -3.90 -8.50
N GLY A 149 -16.16 -2.74 -7.84
CA GLY A 149 -16.14 -2.62 -6.37
C GLY A 149 -14.90 -3.23 -5.70
N THR A 150 -13.87 -3.59 -6.48
CA THR A 150 -12.65 -4.23 -5.99
C THR A 150 -11.43 -3.70 -6.74
N MET A 151 -10.31 -3.54 -6.02
CA MET A 151 -9.06 -3.02 -6.55
C MET A 151 -8.03 -4.14 -6.73
N ASN A 152 -7.42 -4.24 -7.91
CA ASN A 152 -6.27 -5.13 -8.09
C ASN A 152 -4.98 -4.35 -7.80
N GLN A 153 -4.44 -4.55 -6.60
CA GLN A 153 -3.18 -3.93 -6.18
C GLN A 153 -2.00 -4.91 -6.27
N ILE A 154 -0.80 -4.36 -6.46
CA ILE A 154 0.49 -5.06 -6.55
C ILE A 154 1.51 -4.29 -5.71
N TRP A 155 2.37 -5.01 -4.99
CA TRP A 155 3.52 -4.48 -4.25
C TRP A 155 4.72 -5.44 -4.37
#